data_AF-A0A7V5YZJ6-F1
#
_entry.id   AF-A0A7V5YZJ6-F1
#
_cell.length_a   1.000
_cell.length_b   1.000
_cell.length_c   1.000
_cell.angle_alpha   90.00
_cell.angle_beta   90.00
_cell.angle_gamma   90.00
#
_symmetry.space_group_name_H-M   'P 1'
#
loop_
_entity.id
_entity.type
_entity.pdbx_description
1 polymer ?
#
loop_
_entity_poly.entity_id
_entity_poly.type
_entity_poly.pdbx_seq_one_letter_code
_entity_poly.pdbx_strand_id
1 'polypeptide(L)'
;YRLRRALGVNDCVLYEDDQYMFNRRLDYSYDVEEFEALLAQAEQARSSQPQEAEACLQRAVALYRGEFLEDMAFTGEEWCSLRREELEGRFLAALQALGDLRMARKAYAEALEAYRKLLARDPLREEAHRAVMRCLALMGDRNAALRHYQSMAALLYDELGVEPGAETVELYRQLAAGAEPAGPRGLRAGSPS
;
A
#
# COMPACT_ATOMS: atom_id res chain seq x y z
N TYR A 1 27.14 20.66 14.53
CA TYR A 1 28.23 21.32 13.77
C TYR A 1 28.25 20.92 12.28
N ARG A 2 28.24 19.63 11.91
CA ARG A 2 28.26 19.21 10.48
C ARG A 2 26.97 19.55 9.69
N LEU A 3 25.79 19.42 10.30
CA LEU A 3 24.49 19.71 9.65
C LEU A 3 24.32 21.19 9.25
N ARG A 4 24.63 22.13 10.16
CA ARG A 4 24.60 23.59 9.90
C ARG A 4 25.50 24.00 8.73
N ARG A 5 26.66 23.36 8.60
CA ARG A 5 27.60 23.60 7.50
C ARG A 5 27.14 22.98 6.18
N ALA A 6 26.46 21.84 6.22
CA ALA A 6 25.92 21.16 5.04
C ALA A 6 24.70 21.89 4.44
N LEU A 7 23.82 22.44 5.30
CA LEU A 7 22.61 23.13 4.87
C LEU A 7 22.82 24.63 4.62
N GLY A 8 23.95 25.22 5.06
CA GLY A 8 24.22 26.65 4.92
C GLY A 8 23.29 27.56 5.74
N VAL A 9 22.40 26.99 6.56
CA VAL A 9 21.45 27.70 7.40
C VAL A 9 21.87 27.53 8.86
N ASN A 10 22.23 28.65 9.52
CA ASN A 10 22.74 28.62 10.90
C ASN A 10 21.68 28.18 11.93
N ASP A 11 20.40 28.43 11.63
CA ASP A 11 19.27 28.13 12.52
C ASP A 11 18.61 26.78 12.24
N CYS A 12 19.23 25.89 11.45
CA CYS A 12 18.63 24.59 11.11
C CYS A 12 18.61 23.57 12.26
N VAL A 13 19.38 23.84 13.32
CA VAL A 13 19.38 23.03 14.54
C VAL A 13 19.24 23.97 15.73
N LEU A 14 18.13 23.86 16.45
CA LEU A 14 17.86 24.54 17.70
C LEU A 14 18.48 23.75 18.86
N TYR A 15 18.84 24.46 19.93
CA TYR A 15 19.28 23.85 21.19
C TYR A 15 18.42 24.46 22.31
N GLU A 16 17.49 23.67 22.84
CA GLU A 16 16.56 24.04 23.90
C GLU A 16 16.42 22.83 24.85
N ASP A 17 16.28 23.05 26.15
CA ASP A 17 16.11 22.01 27.19
C ASP A 17 17.12 20.84 27.11
N ASP A 18 18.41 21.16 26.91
CA ASP A 18 19.51 20.20 26.73
C ASP A 18 19.35 19.20 25.57
N GLN A 19 18.49 19.53 24.59
CA GLN A 19 18.27 18.71 23.40
C GLN A 19 18.58 19.49 22.12
N TYR A 20 19.10 18.78 21.11
CA TYR A 20 19.23 19.31 19.77
C TYR A 20 18.00 18.91 18.95
N MET A 21 17.31 19.90 18.39
CA MET A 21 16.13 19.69 17.55
C MET A 21 16.37 20.28 16.16
N PHE A 22 15.86 19.62 15.12
CA PHE A 22 15.80 20.25 13.80
C PHE A 22 14.78 21.39 13.82
N ASN A 23 15.14 22.55 13.29
CA ASN A 23 14.23 23.69 13.24
C ASN A 23 13.15 23.46 12.18
N ARG A 24 12.02 22.90 12.62
CA ARG A 24 10.86 22.64 11.74
C ARG A 24 10.16 23.90 11.21
N ARG A 25 10.60 25.11 11.60
CA ARG A 25 10.10 26.38 11.06
C ARG A 25 10.80 26.81 9.76
N LEU A 26 11.86 26.10 9.36
CA LEU A 26 12.48 26.30 8.05
C LEU A 26 11.60 25.73 6.95
N ASP A 27 11.75 26.25 5.74
CA ASP A 27 11.19 25.65 4.54
C ASP A 27 12.02 24.39 4.20
N TYR A 28 11.54 23.22 4.64
CA TYR A 28 12.15 21.93 4.36
C TYR A 28 11.07 20.96 3.90
N SER A 29 11.44 20.06 2.99
CA SER A 29 10.60 18.95 2.57
C SER A 29 11.39 17.66 2.77
N TYR A 30 10.75 16.67 3.40
CA TYR A 30 11.27 15.32 3.44
C TYR A 30 10.16 14.35 3.04
N ASP A 31 10.54 13.30 2.30
CA ASP A 31 9.62 12.42 1.57
C ASP A 31 8.61 11.71 2.50
N VAL A 32 9.00 11.38 3.73
CA VAL A 32 8.11 10.80 4.73
C VAL A 32 7.00 11.77 5.15
N GLU A 33 7.32 13.05 5.36
CA GLU A 33 6.31 14.04 5.76
C GLU A 33 5.30 14.29 4.64
N GLU A 34 5.77 14.35 3.38
CA GLU A 34 4.88 14.45 2.22
C GLU A 34 4.03 13.17 2.03
N PHE A 35 4.65 12.00 2.19
CA PHE A 35 3.96 10.70 2.13
C PHE A 35 2.83 10.63 3.16
N GLU A 36 3.12 10.93 4.42
CA GLU A 36 2.13 10.88 5.50
C GLU A 36 1.00 11.89 5.31
N ALA A 37 1.33 13.10 4.85
CA ALA A 37 0.34 14.13 4.54
C ALA A 37 -0.61 13.71 3.40
N LEU A 38 -0.07 13.09 2.35
CA LEU A 38 -0.87 12.55 1.24
C LEU A 38 -1.79 11.41 1.68
N LEU A 39 -1.33 10.53 2.58
CA LEU A 39 -2.18 9.48 3.15
C LEU A 39 -3.33 10.07 3.98
N ALA A 40 -3.06 11.10 4.78
CA ALA A 40 -4.08 11.77 5.57
C ALA A 40 -5.13 12.47 4.68
N GLN A 41 -4.69 13.15 3.61
CA GLN A 41 -5.58 13.77 2.62
C GLN A 41 -6.44 12.71 1.90
N ALA A 42 -5.83 11.58 1.53
CA ALA A 42 -6.56 10.49 0.89
C ALA A 42 -7.68 9.94 1.78
N GLU A 43 -7.42 9.73 3.06
CA GLU A 43 -8.43 9.21 4.00
C GLU A 43 -9.58 10.20 4.19
N GLN A 44 -9.29 11.51 4.29
CA GLN A 44 -10.31 12.56 4.39
C GLN A 44 -11.18 12.65 3.14
N ALA A 45 -10.58 12.49 1.96
CA ALA A 45 -11.26 12.55 0.67
C ALA A 45 -12.01 11.25 0.31
N ARG A 46 -11.72 10.13 0.99
CA ARG A 46 -12.15 8.78 0.57
C ARG A 46 -13.65 8.64 0.31
N SER A 47 -14.48 9.23 1.17
CA SER A 47 -15.94 9.11 1.08
C SER A 47 -16.60 10.21 0.24
N SER A 48 -16.02 11.41 0.22
CA SER A 48 -16.63 12.60 -0.41
C SER A 48 -16.08 12.87 -1.81
N GLN A 49 -14.80 12.56 -2.06
CA GLN A 49 -14.05 12.90 -3.26
C GLN A 49 -13.10 11.74 -3.64
N PRO A 50 -13.64 10.58 -4.10
CA PRO A 50 -12.83 9.38 -4.33
C PRO A 50 -11.74 9.57 -5.39
N GLN A 51 -11.92 10.46 -6.37
CA GLN A 51 -10.89 10.80 -7.36
C GLN A 51 -9.72 11.55 -6.74
N GLU A 52 -9.98 12.45 -5.79
CA GLU A 52 -8.93 13.15 -5.05
C GLU A 52 -8.18 12.19 -4.13
N ALA A 53 -8.91 11.28 -3.46
CA ALA A 53 -8.31 10.23 -2.66
C ALA A 53 -7.37 9.34 -3.49
N GLU A 54 -7.82 8.93 -4.69
CA GLU A 54 -6.99 8.16 -5.60
C GLU A 54 -5.71 8.91 -6.02
N ALA A 55 -5.83 10.19 -6.39
CA ALA A 55 -4.69 11.01 -6.79
C ALA A 55 -3.67 11.16 -5.65
N CYS A 56 -4.14 11.35 -4.41
CA CYS A 56 -3.29 11.42 -3.22
C CYS A 56 -2.56 10.10 -2.97
N LEU A 57 -3.26 8.96 -3.02
CA LEU A 57 -2.67 7.64 -2.87
C LEU A 57 -1.65 7.33 -3.96
N GLN A 58 -1.94 7.67 -5.21
CA GLN A 58 -1.02 7.48 -6.33
C GLN A 58 0.28 8.27 -6.13
N ARG A 59 0.19 9.52 -5.64
CA ARG A 59 1.37 10.32 -5.29
C ARG A 59 2.13 9.72 -4.12
N ALA A 60 1.44 9.32 -3.05
CA ALA A 60 2.06 8.71 -1.87
C ALA A 60 2.86 7.45 -2.24
N VAL A 61 2.25 6.53 -3.00
CA VAL A 61 2.90 5.31 -3.47
C VAL A 61 4.13 5.61 -4.36
N ALA A 62 4.11 6.70 -5.13
CA ALA A 62 5.23 7.08 -5.99
C ALA A 62 6.41 7.71 -5.24
N LEU A 63 6.17 8.28 -4.05
CA LEU A 63 7.22 8.81 -3.17
C LEU A 63 7.99 7.69 -2.46
N TYR A 64 7.34 6.55 -2.21
CA TYR A 64 7.97 5.41 -1.57
C TYR A 64 8.85 4.64 -2.57
N ARG A 65 10.14 5.01 -2.67
CA ARG A 65 11.10 4.51 -3.68
C ARG A 65 12.00 3.35 -3.21
N GLY A 66 11.90 2.94 -1.95
CA GLY A 66 12.79 1.97 -1.31
C GLY A 66 12.54 1.93 0.20
N GLU A 67 13.30 1.13 0.95
CA GLU A 67 13.22 1.16 2.41
C GLU A 67 13.68 2.53 2.93
N PHE A 68 13.02 3.01 3.99
CA PHE A 68 13.44 4.24 4.66
C PHE A 68 14.86 4.06 5.24
N LEU A 69 15.79 4.93 4.82
CA LEU A 69 17.21 4.87 5.20
C LEU A 69 17.90 3.52 4.88
N GLU A 70 17.75 3.00 3.66
CA GLU A 70 18.51 1.83 3.17
C GLU A 70 20.02 1.93 3.51
N ASP A 71 20.61 3.12 3.37
CA ASP A 71 22.03 3.37 3.64
C ASP A 71 22.43 3.34 5.14
N MET A 72 21.45 3.44 6.06
CA MET A 72 21.67 3.43 7.51
C MET A 72 21.16 2.13 8.16
N ALA A 73 20.72 1.14 7.37
CA ALA A 73 20.31 -0.17 7.88
C ALA A 73 21.39 -0.85 8.76
N PHE A 74 22.67 -0.49 8.55
CA PHE A 74 23.82 -1.02 9.30
C PHE A 74 24.04 -0.41 10.69
N THR A 75 23.34 0.65 11.10
CA THR A 75 23.61 1.27 12.42
C THR A 75 22.97 0.54 13.59
N GLY A 76 22.04 -0.40 13.34
CA GLY A 76 21.42 -1.24 14.37
C GLY A 76 20.55 -0.47 15.37
N GLU A 77 20.13 0.75 15.04
CA GLU A 77 19.33 1.58 15.93
C GLU A 77 17.85 1.17 15.88
N GLU A 78 17.34 0.62 16.99
CA GLU A 78 16.00 0.01 17.12
C GLU A 78 14.84 0.95 16.71
N TRP A 79 14.99 2.26 16.91
CA TRP A 79 14.01 3.27 16.50
C TRP A 79 13.88 3.41 14.98
N CYS A 80 14.95 3.19 14.22
CA CYS A 80 14.92 3.18 12.75
C CYS A 80 14.13 1.99 12.21
N SER A 81 14.25 0.83 12.86
CA SER A 81 13.56 -0.40 12.44
C SER A 81 12.05 -0.30 12.66
N LEU A 82 11.60 0.17 13.83
CA LEU A 82 10.18 0.37 14.10
C LEU A 82 9.54 1.37 13.12
N ARG A 83 10.23 2.48 12.83
CA ARG A 83 9.73 3.48 11.88
C ARG A 83 9.68 2.95 10.45
N ARG A 84 10.64 2.11 10.05
CA ARG A 84 10.61 1.41 8.75
C ARG A 84 9.37 0.52 8.61
N GLU A 85 9.13 -0.34 9.61
CA GLU A 85 7.98 -1.25 9.61
C GLU A 85 6.66 -0.49 9.55
N GLU A 86 6.53 0.62 10.30
CA GLU A 86 5.35 1.48 10.26
C GLU A 86 5.11 2.06 8.85
N LEU A 87 6.15 2.62 8.24
CA LEU A 87 6.06 3.23 6.91
C LEU A 87 5.75 2.19 5.83
N GLU A 88 6.36 1.01 5.91
CA GLU A 88 6.08 -0.10 5.02
C GLU A 88 4.62 -0.56 5.17
N GLY A 89 4.14 -0.76 6.40
CA GLY A 89 2.74 -1.12 6.66
C GLY A 89 1.76 -0.11 6.03
N ARG A 90 2.04 1.19 6.18
CA ARG A 90 1.24 2.27 5.57
C ARG A 90 1.32 2.28 4.05
N PHE A 91 2.49 2.01 3.48
CA PHE A 91 2.67 1.89 2.04
C PHE A 91 1.87 0.72 1.45
N LEU A 92 1.93 -0.45 2.09
CA LEU A 92 1.15 -1.63 1.66
C LEU A 92 -0.36 -1.37 1.77
N ALA A 93 -0.81 -0.69 2.84
CA ALA A 93 -2.20 -0.27 2.99
C ALA A 93 -2.62 0.74 1.90
N ALA A 94 -1.74 1.67 1.53
CA ALA A 94 -2.00 2.65 0.46
C ALA A 94 -2.14 1.97 -0.92
N LEU A 95 -1.30 0.97 -1.22
CA LEU A 95 -1.42 0.17 -2.43
C LEU A 95 -2.74 -0.60 -2.50
N GLN A 96 -3.15 -1.21 -1.38
CA GLN A 96 -4.44 -1.89 -1.27
C GLN A 96 -5.60 -0.92 -1.54
N ALA A 97 -5.64 0.22 -0.85
CA ALA A 97 -6.68 1.23 -1.01
C ALA A 97 -6.72 1.83 -2.43
N LEU A 98 -5.56 2.06 -3.04
CA LEU A 98 -5.44 2.52 -4.43
C LEU A 98 -6.05 1.50 -5.41
N GLY A 99 -5.73 0.22 -5.22
CA GLY A 99 -6.32 -0.87 -5.99
C GLY A 99 -7.84 -0.92 -5.83
N ASP A 100 -8.34 -0.78 -4.59
CA ASP A 100 -9.78 -0.86 -4.28
C ASP A 100 -10.58 0.28 -4.92
N LEU A 101 -10.06 1.52 -4.88
CA LEU A 101 -10.69 2.66 -5.56
C LEU A 101 -10.75 2.45 -7.08
N ARG A 102 -9.65 1.95 -7.67
CA ARG A 102 -9.56 1.64 -9.10
C ARG A 102 -10.51 0.52 -9.50
N MET A 103 -10.63 -0.51 -8.68
CA MET A 103 -11.62 -1.58 -8.84
C MET A 103 -13.05 -1.04 -8.83
N ALA A 104 -13.37 -0.17 -7.86
CA ALA A 104 -14.71 0.41 -7.73
C ALA A 104 -15.12 1.22 -8.97
N ARG A 105 -14.18 1.96 -9.59
CA ARG A 105 -14.41 2.67 -10.85
C ARG A 105 -14.21 1.83 -12.12
N LYS A 106 -14.08 0.51 -11.99
CA LYS A 106 -13.90 -0.46 -13.09
C LYS A 106 -12.60 -0.29 -13.91
N ALA A 107 -11.59 0.36 -13.33
CA ALA A 107 -10.27 0.49 -13.91
C ALA A 107 -9.39 -0.73 -13.58
N TYR A 108 -9.81 -1.89 -14.07
CA TYR A 108 -9.27 -3.18 -13.64
C TYR A 108 -7.78 -3.37 -13.94
N ALA A 109 -7.29 -2.84 -15.07
CA ALA A 109 -5.88 -2.92 -15.42
C ALA A 109 -5.01 -2.11 -14.44
N GLU A 110 -5.44 -0.89 -14.11
CA GLU A 110 -4.73 -0.01 -13.18
C GLU A 110 -4.82 -0.52 -11.73
N ALA A 111 -5.92 -1.18 -11.36
CA ALA A 111 -6.06 -1.86 -10.07
C ALA A 111 -5.12 -3.06 -9.97
N LEU A 112 -5.03 -3.87 -11.03
CA LEU A 112 -4.13 -5.01 -11.11
C LEU A 112 -2.67 -4.61 -10.90
N GLU A 113 -2.24 -3.46 -11.43
CA GLU A 113 -0.89 -2.93 -11.19
C GLU A 113 -0.64 -2.61 -9.70
N ALA A 114 -1.61 -2.00 -9.01
CA ALA A 114 -1.49 -1.68 -7.59
C ALA A 114 -1.39 -2.96 -6.75
N TYR A 115 -2.25 -3.96 -6.99
CA TYR A 115 -2.20 -5.23 -6.26
C TYR A 115 -0.95 -6.06 -6.57
N ARG A 116 -0.43 -6.00 -7.82
CA ARG A 116 0.85 -6.65 -8.14
C ARG A 116 2.03 -6.01 -7.41
N LYS A 117 2.05 -4.68 -7.29
CA LYS A 117 3.06 -3.97 -6.49
C LYS A 117 2.96 -4.36 -5.01
N LEU A 118 1.74 -4.53 -4.50
CA LEU A 118 1.49 -5.00 -3.14
C LEU A 118 2.06 -6.41 -2.93
N LEU A 119 1.73 -7.35 -3.82
CA LEU A 119 2.20 -8.74 -3.75
C LEU A 119 3.71 -8.89 -3.99
N ALA A 120 4.34 -7.96 -4.70
CA ALA A 120 5.79 -7.96 -4.84
C ALA A 120 6.52 -7.65 -3.52
N ARG A 121 5.84 -7.05 -2.55
CA ARG A 121 6.37 -6.73 -1.21
C ARG A 121 5.85 -7.68 -0.14
N ASP A 122 4.58 -8.07 -0.22
CA ASP A 122 3.95 -9.04 0.67
C ASP A 122 3.31 -10.19 -0.13
N PRO A 123 4.12 -11.19 -0.57
CA PRO A 123 3.65 -12.28 -1.42
C PRO A 123 2.66 -13.22 -0.73
N LEU A 124 2.54 -13.18 0.60
CA LEU A 124 1.66 -14.08 1.36
C LEU A 124 0.29 -13.45 1.65
N ARG A 125 0.05 -12.22 1.17
CA ARG A 125 -1.21 -11.49 1.36
C ARG A 125 -2.32 -12.03 0.47
N GLU A 126 -3.04 -13.02 0.99
CA GLU A 126 -4.10 -13.73 0.28
C GLU A 126 -5.23 -12.81 -0.23
N GLU A 127 -5.57 -11.75 0.50
CA GLU A 127 -6.58 -10.77 0.07
C GLU A 127 -6.18 -10.07 -1.25
N ALA A 128 -4.92 -9.70 -1.39
CA ALA A 128 -4.39 -9.07 -2.60
C ALA A 128 -4.40 -10.05 -3.78
N HIS A 129 -4.11 -11.33 -3.54
CA HIS A 129 -4.27 -12.40 -4.53
C HIS A 129 -5.73 -12.54 -4.99
N ARG A 130 -6.70 -12.53 -4.08
CA ARG A 130 -8.13 -12.52 -4.44
C ARG A 130 -8.47 -11.31 -5.31
N ALA A 131 -7.94 -10.14 -5.01
CA ALA A 131 -8.17 -8.93 -5.80
C ALA A 131 -7.57 -9.04 -7.21
N VAL A 132 -6.37 -9.60 -7.36
CA VAL A 132 -5.76 -9.91 -8.66
C VAL A 132 -6.62 -10.87 -9.47
N MET A 133 -7.11 -11.95 -8.86
CA MET A 133 -8.00 -12.92 -9.52
C MET A 133 -9.27 -12.23 -10.06
N ARG A 134 -9.88 -11.34 -9.26
CA ARG A 134 -11.05 -10.56 -9.69
C ARG A 134 -10.72 -9.62 -10.87
N CYS A 135 -9.60 -8.90 -10.81
CA CYS A 135 -9.17 -8.01 -11.91
C CYS A 135 -9.03 -8.78 -13.22
N LEU A 136 -8.32 -9.92 -13.19
CA LEU A 136 -8.07 -10.75 -14.37
C LEU A 136 -9.38 -11.27 -14.97
N ALA A 137 -10.27 -11.79 -14.12
CA ALA A 137 -11.57 -12.27 -14.57
C ALA A 137 -12.47 -11.16 -15.15
N LEU A 138 -12.51 -9.98 -14.53
CA LEU A 138 -13.30 -8.83 -15.00
C LEU A 138 -12.75 -8.21 -16.30
N MET A 139 -11.47 -8.42 -16.61
CA MET A 139 -10.88 -8.11 -17.91
C MET A 139 -11.08 -9.21 -18.96
N GLY A 140 -11.78 -10.30 -18.62
CA GLY A 140 -12.07 -11.43 -19.50
C GLY A 140 -11.00 -12.53 -19.52
N ASP A 141 -9.88 -12.38 -18.79
CA ASP A 141 -8.84 -13.41 -18.70
C ASP A 141 -9.04 -14.33 -17.50
N ARG A 142 -10.15 -15.07 -17.54
CA ARG A 142 -10.51 -16.07 -16.53
C ARG A 142 -9.43 -17.14 -16.35
N ASN A 143 -8.79 -17.55 -17.44
CA ASN A 143 -7.74 -18.57 -17.38
C ASN A 143 -6.51 -18.07 -16.61
N ALA A 144 -6.13 -16.80 -16.77
CA ALA A 144 -5.08 -16.21 -15.94
C ALA A 144 -5.47 -16.13 -14.47
N ALA A 145 -6.73 -15.83 -14.14
CA ALA A 145 -7.21 -15.82 -12.76
C ALA A 145 -7.09 -17.21 -12.10
N LEU A 146 -7.47 -18.29 -12.81
CA LEU A 146 -7.35 -19.66 -12.30
C LEU A 146 -5.89 -20.11 -12.14
N ARG A 147 -5.02 -19.76 -13.09
CA ARG A 147 -3.57 -20.02 -12.96
C ARG A 147 -2.97 -19.27 -11.77
N HIS A 148 -3.38 -18.02 -11.56
CA HIS A 148 -2.90 -17.21 -10.43
C HIS A 148 -3.26 -17.84 -9.08
N TYR A 149 -4.48 -18.36 -8.94
CA TYR A 149 -4.88 -19.12 -7.75
C TYR A 149 -3.96 -20.33 -7.51
N GLN A 150 -3.69 -21.12 -8.55
CA GLN A 150 -2.82 -22.31 -8.43
C GLN A 150 -1.42 -21.93 -7.97
N SER A 151 -0.83 -20.88 -8.54
CA SER A 151 0.49 -20.38 -8.13
C SER A 151 0.50 -19.86 -6.69
N MET A 152 -0.51 -19.11 -6.29
CA MET A 152 -0.65 -18.65 -4.90
C MET A 152 -0.84 -19.82 -3.93
N ALA A 153 -1.64 -20.83 -4.29
CA ALA A 153 -1.88 -21.97 -3.41
C ALA A 153 -0.62 -22.79 -3.17
N ALA A 154 0.19 -22.97 -4.22
CA ALA A 154 1.52 -23.57 -4.11
C ALA A 154 2.42 -22.72 -3.19
N LEU A 155 2.47 -21.40 -3.39
CA LEU A 155 3.27 -20.50 -2.56
C LEU A 155 2.91 -20.57 -1.07
N LEU A 156 1.61 -20.51 -0.73
CA LEU A 156 1.16 -20.60 0.66
C LEU A 156 1.52 -21.93 1.30
N TYR A 157 1.43 -23.02 0.53
CA TYR A 157 1.81 -24.33 1.02
C TYR A 157 3.32 -24.44 1.22
N ASP A 158 4.12 -23.96 0.25
CA ASP A 158 5.57 -24.06 0.29
C ASP A 158 6.19 -23.18 1.40
N GLU A 159 5.65 -21.97 1.63
CA GLU A 159 6.19 -21.01 2.60
C GLU A 159 5.62 -21.19 4.01
N LEU A 160 4.34 -21.55 4.14
CA LEU A 160 3.64 -21.60 5.42
C LEU A 160 3.07 -22.98 5.79
N GLY A 161 3.04 -23.94 4.86
CA GLY A 161 2.43 -25.25 5.08
C GLY A 161 0.90 -25.20 5.21
N VAL A 162 0.26 -24.13 4.72
CA VAL A 162 -1.19 -23.93 4.85
C VAL A 162 -1.90 -23.97 3.49
N GLU A 163 -3.17 -24.36 3.53
CA GLU A 163 -4.06 -24.25 2.37
C GLU A 163 -4.68 -22.85 2.25
N PRO A 164 -5.16 -22.45 1.05
CA PRO A 164 -5.90 -21.21 0.88
C PRO A 164 -7.15 -21.12 1.77
N GLY A 165 -7.45 -19.92 2.25
CA GLY A 165 -8.63 -19.65 3.05
C GLY A 165 -9.94 -19.85 2.28
N ALA A 166 -11.03 -20.06 3.02
CA ALA A 166 -12.34 -20.43 2.44
C ALA A 166 -12.87 -19.40 1.42
N GLU A 167 -12.64 -18.10 1.65
CA GLU A 167 -13.04 -17.04 0.72
C GLU A 167 -12.33 -17.14 -0.64
N THR A 168 -11.06 -17.56 -0.64
CA THR A 168 -10.25 -17.69 -1.84
C THR A 168 -10.64 -18.94 -2.61
N VAL A 169 -10.84 -20.06 -1.91
CA VAL A 169 -11.36 -21.30 -2.50
C VAL A 169 -12.73 -21.06 -3.13
N GLU A 170 -13.61 -20.30 -2.47
CA GLU A 170 -14.93 -19.98 -2.99
C GLU A 170 -14.84 -19.09 -4.24
N LEU A 171 -14.00 -18.06 -4.24
CA LEU A 171 -13.75 -17.24 -5.43
C LEU A 171 -13.23 -18.10 -6.60
N TYR A 172 -12.29 -19.00 -6.35
CA TYR A 172 -11.78 -19.92 -7.36
C TYR A 172 -12.90 -20.78 -7.96
N ARG A 173 -13.77 -21.36 -7.13
CA ARG A 173 -14.91 -22.18 -7.59
C ARG A 173 -15.87 -21.37 -8.45
N GLN A 174 -16.20 -20.14 -8.04
CA GLN A 174 -17.07 -19.25 -8.80
C GLN A 174 -16.50 -18.96 -10.19
N LEU A 175 -15.21 -18.59 -10.25
CA LEU A 175 -14.52 -18.32 -11.51
C LEU A 175 -14.43 -19.59 -12.37
N ALA A 176 -14.13 -20.75 -11.80
CA ALA A 176 -14.09 -22.02 -12.52
C ALA A 176 -15.45 -22.38 -13.15
N ALA A 177 -16.54 -22.12 -12.42
CA ALA A 177 -17.91 -22.31 -12.89
C ALA A 177 -18.36 -21.27 -13.95
N GLY A 178 -17.55 -20.22 -14.19
CA GLY A 178 -17.86 -19.17 -15.17
C GLY A 178 -18.75 -18.07 -14.64
N ALA A 179 -18.91 -17.96 -13.31
CA ALA A 179 -19.59 -16.82 -12.71
C ALA A 179 -18.70 -15.57 -12.81
N GLU A 180 -19.31 -14.42 -13.08
CA GLU A 180 -18.63 -13.14 -12.92
C GLU A 180 -18.39 -12.88 -11.42
N PRO A 181 -17.16 -12.53 -11.02
CA PRO A 181 -16.88 -12.28 -9.62
C PRO A 181 -17.56 -10.97 -9.19
N ALA A 182 -18.22 -10.99 -8.03
CA ALA A 182 -18.65 -9.76 -7.40
C ALA A 182 -17.42 -8.88 -7.07
N GLY A 183 -17.56 -7.56 -7.26
CA GLY A 183 -16.55 -6.58 -6.82
C GLY A 183 -16.22 -6.71 -5.33
N PRO A 184 -15.08 -6.16 -4.86
CA PRO A 184 -14.67 -6.28 -3.47
C PRO A 184 -15.80 -5.90 -2.52
N ARG A 185 -16.07 -6.75 -1.52
CA ARG A 185 -17.02 -6.45 -0.44
C ARG A 185 -16.35 -5.49 0.56
N GLY A 186 -16.15 -4.25 0.15
CA GLY A 186 -15.75 -3.14 1.00
C GLY A 186 -16.51 -1.90 0.56
N LEU A 187 -17.10 -1.17 1.50
CA LEU A 187 -18.00 -0.02 1.32
C LEU A 187 -19.43 -0.38 0.88
N ARG A 188 -20.18 -1.09 1.74
CA ARG A 188 -21.61 -0.81 1.83
C ARG A 188 -21.74 0.61 2.42
N ALA A 189 -22.05 1.59 1.58
CA ALA A 189 -22.60 2.85 2.05
C ALA A 189 -23.85 2.52 2.88
N GLY A 190 -23.88 2.99 4.13
CA GLY A 190 -25.01 2.74 5.03
C GLY A 190 -26.31 3.21 4.40
N SER A 191 -27.30 2.32 4.36
CA SER A 191 -28.68 2.70 4.04
C SER A 191 -29.20 3.62 5.16
N PRO A 192 -29.78 4.78 4.87
CA PRO A 192 -30.50 5.54 5.88
C PRO A 192 -31.81 4.79 6.19
N SER A 193 -32.04 4.53 7.48
CA SER A 193 -33.38 4.23 8.02
C SER A 193 -34.02 5.51 8.52
#